data_AF-A0A974SPV8-F1
#
_entry.id   AF-A0A974SPV8-F1
#
_cell.length_a   1.000
_cell.length_b   1.000
_cell.length_c   1.000
_cell.angle_alpha   90.00
_cell.angle_beta   90.00
_cell.angle_gamma   90.00
#
_symmetry.space_group_name_H-M   'P 1'
#
loop_
_entity.id
_entity.type
_entity.pdbx_description
1 polymer ?
#
loop_
_entity_poly.entity_id
_entity_poly.type
_entity_poly.pdbx_seq_one_letter_code
_entity_poly.pdbx_strand_id
1 'polypeptide(L)'
;MDELRQRALRLLARRDHARAELRKKLAPHAESEEALDALLDELAGRRLLSDARYAEMRVAGRSARYGNARLAQELKQQGVAGEVADEALAAAGDELARAQAIWRRKFGTLPADAAERAKQTRYLMHRGFAGGVIRRVLRGEGNEQEEE
;
A
#
# COMPACT_ATOMS: atom_id res chain seq x y z
N MET A 1 -28.26 15.24 -13.39
CA MET A 1 -27.16 15.00 -12.43
C MET A 1 -26.16 16.11 -12.59
N ASP A 2 -25.78 16.77 -11.50
CA ASP A 2 -24.72 17.78 -11.42
C ASP A 2 -23.42 17.33 -12.14
N GLU A 3 -22.75 18.25 -12.84
CA GLU A 3 -21.54 17.99 -13.65
C GLU A 3 -20.38 17.49 -12.79
N LEU A 4 -20.22 18.03 -11.57
CA LEU A 4 -19.19 17.60 -10.63
C LEU A 4 -19.42 16.14 -10.20
N ARG A 5 -20.68 15.78 -9.88
CA ARG A 5 -21.07 14.40 -9.61
C ARG A 5 -20.77 13.47 -10.79
N GLN A 6 -21.09 13.86 -12.02
CA GLN A 6 -20.78 13.02 -13.19
C GLN A 6 -19.28 12.78 -13.34
N ARG A 7 -18.45 13.81 -13.09
CA ARG A 7 -16.99 13.69 -13.05
C ARG A 7 -16.54 12.70 -11.96
N ALA A 8 -17.08 12.82 -10.75
CA ALA A 8 -16.78 11.91 -9.63
C ALA A 8 -17.13 10.46 -9.96
N LEU A 9 -18.33 10.21 -10.48
CA LEU A 9 -18.79 8.87 -10.84
C LEU A 9 -17.96 8.25 -11.96
N ARG A 10 -17.52 9.04 -12.96
CA ARG A 10 -16.60 8.55 -14.01
C ARG A 10 -15.24 8.14 -13.45
N LEU A 11 -14.73 8.82 -12.42
CA LEU A 11 -13.49 8.43 -11.76
C LEU A 11 -13.68 7.12 -10.97
N LEU A 12 -14.71 7.07 -10.12
CA LEU A 12 -15.02 5.92 -9.28
C LEU A 12 -15.39 4.67 -10.07
N ALA A 13 -15.98 4.81 -11.26
CA ALA A 13 -16.29 3.68 -12.14
C ALA A 13 -15.03 2.98 -12.70
N ARG A 14 -13.87 3.64 -12.70
CA ARG A 14 -12.62 3.08 -13.23
C ARG A 14 -11.81 2.33 -12.17
N ARG A 15 -11.84 2.82 -10.93
CA ARG A 15 -11.20 2.21 -9.76
C ARG A 15 -11.62 2.92 -8.47
N ASP A 16 -11.33 2.30 -7.33
CA ASP A 16 -11.39 3.00 -6.05
C ASP A 16 -10.37 4.15 -5.99
N HIS A 17 -10.77 5.20 -5.26
CA HIS A 17 -9.98 6.39 -4.97
C HIS A 17 -10.01 6.65 -3.46
N ALA A 18 -8.90 7.10 -2.90
CA ALA A 18 -8.93 7.71 -1.57
C ALA A 18 -9.72 9.03 -1.63
N ARG A 19 -10.40 9.39 -0.55
CA ARG A 19 -11.16 10.64 -0.45
C ARG A 19 -10.29 11.85 -0.79
N ALA A 20 -9.08 11.94 -0.23
CA ALA A 20 -8.18 13.06 -0.49
C ALA A 20 -7.71 13.10 -1.96
N GLU A 21 -7.49 11.93 -2.58
CA GLU A 21 -7.16 11.83 -4.00
C GLU A 21 -8.32 12.34 -4.87
N LEU A 22 -9.55 11.93 -4.56
CA LEU A 22 -10.75 12.34 -5.29
C LEU A 22 -11.04 13.83 -5.09
N ARG A 23 -10.93 14.33 -3.85
CA ARG A 23 -11.03 15.77 -3.53
C ARG A 23 -10.06 16.58 -4.38
N LYS A 24 -8.78 16.22 -4.40
CA LYS A 24 -7.75 16.93 -5.18
C LYS A 24 -8.06 16.97 -6.68
N LYS A 25 -8.63 15.90 -7.23
CA LYS A 25 -9.02 15.81 -8.65
C LYS A 25 -10.25 16.63 -9.00
N LEU A 26 -11.18 16.76 -8.05
CA LEU A 26 -12.44 17.46 -8.25
C LEU A 26 -12.38 18.94 -7.85
N ALA A 27 -11.43 19.34 -7.01
CA ALA A 27 -11.29 20.72 -6.53
C ALA A 27 -11.24 21.78 -7.65
N PRO A 28 -10.53 21.60 -8.77
CA PRO A 28 -10.53 22.58 -9.87
C PRO A 28 -11.88 22.74 -10.60
N HIS A 29 -12.87 21.94 -10.22
CA HIS A 29 -14.16 21.82 -10.89
C HIS A 29 -15.34 22.11 -9.96
N ALA A 30 -15.09 22.27 -8.67
CA ALA A 30 -16.11 22.53 -7.68
C ALA A 30 -16.34 24.04 -7.54
N GLU A 31 -17.58 24.44 -7.30
CA GLU A 31 -17.96 25.83 -7.07
C GLU A 31 -17.47 26.33 -5.70
N SER A 32 -17.39 25.43 -4.72
CA SER A 32 -16.85 25.71 -3.39
C SER A 32 -16.28 24.43 -2.74
N GLU A 33 -15.47 24.61 -1.70
CA GLU A 33 -14.93 23.48 -0.93
C GLU A 33 -16.04 22.71 -0.17
N GLU A 34 -17.05 23.43 0.31
CA GLU A 34 -18.19 22.88 1.04
C GLU A 34 -19.07 22.02 0.12
N ALA A 35 -19.34 22.47 -1.10
CA ALA A 35 -20.08 21.70 -2.10
C ALA A 35 -19.33 20.41 -2.47
N LEU A 36 -18.00 20.48 -2.58
CA LEU A 36 -17.17 19.30 -2.82
C LEU A 36 -17.20 18.33 -1.63
N ASP A 37 -17.05 18.81 -0.40
CA ASP A 37 -17.12 17.95 0.78
C ASP A 37 -18.48 17.28 0.93
N ALA A 38 -19.57 18.02 0.73
CA ALA A 38 -20.93 17.47 0.76
C ALA A 38 -21.12 16.36 -0.30
N LEU A 39 -20.61 16.55 -1.52
CA LEU A 39 -20.63 15.51 -2.55
C LEU A 39 -19.81 14.28 -2.13
N LEU A 40 -18.60 14.47 -1.59
CA LEU A 40 -17.75 13.36 -1.14
C LEU A 40 -18.38 12.59 0.03
N ASP A 41 -19.03 13.29 0.96
CA ASP A 41 -19.78 12.69 2.07
C ASP A 41 -20.96 11.86 1.56
N GLU A 42 -21.72 12.37 0.59
CA GLU A 42 -22.81 11.60 -0.01
C GLU A 42 -22.29 10.34 -0.72
N LEU A 43 -21.22 10.48 -1.51
CA LEU A 43 -20.62 9.33 -2.20
C LEU A 43 -20.09 8.29 -1.21
N ALA A 44 -19.53 8.72 -0.08
CA ALA A 44 -19.10 7.84 0.99
C ALA A 44 -20.29 7.17 1.70
N GLY A 45 -21.35 7.92 2.02
CA GLY A 45 -22.58 7.41 2.63
C GLY A 45 -23.29 6.37 1.75
N ARG A 46 -23.19 6.51 0.43
CA ARG A 46 -23.66 5.52 -0.55
C ARG A 46 -22.68 4.39 -0.82
N ARG A 47 -21.56 4.32 -0.08
CA ARG A 47 -20.46 3.36 -0.24
C ARG A 47 -19.82 3.36 -1.63
N LEU A 48 -19.97 4.43 -2.41
CA LEU A 48 -19.32 4.59 -3.72
C LEU A 48 -17.86 5.06 -3.57
N LEU A 49 -17.56 5.83 -2.52
CA LEU A 49 -16.22 6.22 -2.11
C LEU A 49 -15.84 5.47 -0.81
N SER A 50 -14.65 4.87 -0.76
CA SER A 50 -14.20 4.12 0.42
C SER A 50 -12.67 4.07 0.49
N ASP A 51 -12.11 4.66 1.55
CA ASP A 51 -10.68 4.62 1.82
C ASP A 51 -10.20 3.19 2.15
N ALA A 52 -11.05 2.38 2.80
CA ALA A 52 -10.76 0.98 3.09
C ALA A 52 -10.57 0.16 1.81
N ARG A 53 -11.54 0.18 0.88
CA ARG A 53 -11.40 -0.51 -0.42
C ARG A 53 -10.21 0.01 -1.22
N TYR A 54 -10.00 1.32 -1.19
CA TYR A 54 -8.82 1.91 -1.82
C TYR A 54 -7.51 1.35 -1.25
N ALA A 55 -7.40 1.30 0.08
CA ALA A 55 -6.21 0.83 0.77
C ALA A 55 -5.95 -0.66 0.51
N GLU A 56 -6.98 -1.50 0.62
CA GLU A 56 -6.92 -2.93 0.31
C GLU A 56 -6.42 -3.18 -1.12
N MET A 57 -7.06 -2.57 -2.12
CA MET A 57 -6.67 -2.73 -3.53
C MET A 57 -5.23 -2.23 -3.76
N ARG A 58 -4.86 -1.10 -3.13
CA ARG A 58 -3.52 -0.52 -3.25
C ARG A 58 -2.46 -1.45 -2.68
N VAL A 59 -2.70 -2.02 -1.50
CA VAL A 59 -1.79 -2.94 -0.82
C VAL A 59 -1.71 -4.26 -1.61
N ALA A 60 -2.83 -4.85 -1.98
CA ALA A 60 -2.87 -6.11 -2.73
C ALA A 60 -2.09 -6.03 -4.06
N GLY A 61 -2.22 -4.94 -4.81
CA GLY A 61 -1.48 -4.74 -6.08
C GLY A 61 0.02 -4.47 -5.93
N ARG A 62 0.54 -4.33 -4.71
CA ARG A 62 1.90 -3.86 -4.44
C ARG A 62 2.68 -4.66 -3.40
N SER A 63 2.01 -5.42 -2.54
CA SER A 63 2.62 -6.22 -1.46
C SER A 63 3.61 -7.26 -1.96
N ALA A 64 3.42 -7.77 -3.18
CA ALA A 64 4.37 -8.66 -3.84
C ALA A 64 5.73 -8.00 -4.22
N ARG A 65 5.85 -6.68 -4.06
CA ARG A 65 7.03 -5.89 -4.44
C ARG A 65 7.59 -5.04 -3.30
N TYR A 66 6.77 -4.65 -2.34
CA TYR A 66 7.11 -3.69 -1.30
C TYR A 66 6.70 -4.16 0.09
N GLY A 67 7.50 -3.77 1.08
CA GLY A 67 7.23 -3.99 2.50
C GLY A 67 6.28 -2.93 3.07
N ASN A 68 5.83 -3.20 4.29
CA ASN A 68 4.76 -2.46 4.95
C ASN A 68 5.12 -1.00 5.18
N ALA A 69 6.39 -0.68 5.48
CA ALA A 69 6.78 0.71 5.73
C ALA A 69 6.58 1.60 4.50
N ARG A 70 6.88 1.09 3.31
CA ARG A 70 6.67 1.82 2.05
C ARG A 70 5.19 1.91 1.70
N LEU A 71 4.45 0.83 1.86
CA LEU A 71 3.01 0.81 1.59
C LEU A 71 2.25 1.76 2.54
N ALA A 72 2.57 1.77 3.83
CA ALA A 72 2.04 2.71 4.81
C ALA A 72 2.33 4.16 4.41
N GLN A 73 3.56 4.46 3.98
CA GLN A 73 3.92 5.80 3.51
C GLN A 73 3.13 6.21 2.26
N GLU A 74 2.94 5.29 1.30
CA GLU A 74 2.14 5.54 0.10
C GLU A 74 0.67 5.83 0.46
N LEU A 75 0.07 5.05 1.37
CA LEU A 75 -1.32 5.26 1.83
C LEU A 75 -1.45 6.61 2.54
N LYS A 76 -0.51 6.94 3.43
CA LYS A 76 -0.47 8.23 4.14
C LYS A 76 -0.38 9.41 3.17
N GLN A 77 0.44 9.32 2.13
CA GLN A 77 0.54 10.37 1.09
C GLN A 77 -0.76 10.55 0.29
N GLN A 78 -1.63 9.54 0.27
CA GLN A 78 -2.94 9.59 -0.36
C GLN A 78 -4.05 10.00 0.62
N GLY A 79 -3.70 10.38 1.85
CA GLY A 79 -4.64 10.84 2.86
C GLY A 79 -5.42 9.74 3.55
N VAL A 80 -5.01 8.47 3.43
CA VAL A 80 -5.65 7.36 4.13
C VAL A 80 -5.31 7.41 5.62
N ALA A 81 -6.31 7.27 6.48
CA ALA A 81 -6.14 7.25 7.93
C ALA A 81 -5.25 6.07 8.37
N GLY A 82 -4.52 6.25 9.48
CA GLY A 82 -3.58 5.25 10.00
C GLY A 82 -4.24 3.89 10.25
N GLU A 83 -5.37 3.88 10.94
CA GLU A 83 -6.13 2.66 11.26
C GLU A 83 -6.53 1.87 9.99
N VAL A 84 -7.05 2.58 8.98
CA VAL A 84 -7.41 1.98 7.68
C VAL A 84 -6.19 1.43 6.95
N ALA A 85 -5.06 2.12 7.04
CA ALA A 85 -3.82 1.64 6.46
C ALA A 85 -3.31 0.38 7.18
N ASP A 86 -3.36 0.36 8.51
CA ASP A 86 -2.91 -0.75 9.33
C ASP A 86 -3.76 -2.01 9.06
N GLU A 87 -5.08 -1.87 8.95
CA GLU A 87 -5.99 -2.96 8.56
C GLU A 87 -5.65 -3.52 7.17
N ALA A 88 -5.48 -2.66 6.17
CA ALA A 88 -5.13 -3.09 4.82
C ALA A 88 -3.75 -3.78 4.76
N LEU A 89 -2.78 -3.32 5.55
CA LEU A 89 -1.45 -3.93 5.66
C LEU A 89 -1.50 -5.29 6.36
N ALA A 90 -2.33 -5.44 7.39
CA ALA A 90 -2.56 -6.72 8.06
C ALA A 90 -3.19 -7.74 7.09
N ALA A 91 -4.14 -7.31 6.27
CA ALA A 91 -4.77 -8.15 5.25
C ALA A 91 -3.79 -8.61 4.14
N ALA A 92 -2.61 -7.99 4.01
CA ALA A 92 -1.57 -8.41 3.06
C ALA A 92 -0.86 -9.72 3.45
N GLY A 93 -1.11 -10.23 4.66
CA GLY A 93 -0.50 -11.44 5.22
C GLY A 93 0.87 -11.19 5.85
N ASP A 94 1.65 -12.27 6.01
CA ASP A 94 2.97 -12.20 6.67
C ASP A 94 4.01 -11.43 5.83
N GLU A 95 4.51 -10.33 6.39
CA GLU A 95 5.56 -9.52 5.76
C GLU A 95 6.88 -10.28 5.61
N LEU A 96 7.20 -11.18 6.54
CA LEU A 96 8.42 -11.98 6.45
C LEU A 96 8.38 -12.89 5.22
N ALA A 97 7.32 -13.67 5.05
CA ALA A 97 7.13 -14.52 3.88
C ALA A 97 7.26 -13.74 2.57
N ARG A 98 6.64 -12.54 2.48
CA ARG A 98 6.77 -11.67 1.31
C ARG A 98 8.20 -11.19 1.09
N ALA A 99 8.90 -10.79 2.16
CA ALA A 99 10.29 -10.36 2.09
C ALA A 99 11.21 -11.49 1.61
N GLN A 100 11.03 -12.70 2.13
CA GLN A 100 11.77 -13.89 1.71
C GLN A 100 11.53 -14.22 0.24
N ALA A 101 10.29 -14.21 -0.23
CA ALA A 101 9.99 -14.50 -1.64
C ALA A 101 10.71 -13.52 -2.59
N ILE A 102 10.74 -12.23 -2.24
CA ILE A 102 11.44 -11.20 -3.02
C ILE A 102 12.96 -11.39 -2.91
N TRP A 103 13.47 -11.69 -1.72
CA TRP A 103 14.88 -11.93 -1.48
C TRP A 103 15.39 -13.16 -2.24
N ARG A 104 14.67 -14.30 -2.19
CA ARG A 104 14.99 -15.55 -2.91
C ARG A 104 15.09 -15.31 -4.41
N ARG A 105 14.14 -14.57 -5.01
CA ARG A 105 14.16 -14.22 -6.43
C ARG A 105 15.36 -13.38 -6.87
N LYS A 106 15.96 -12.59 -5.97
CA LYS A 106 17.10 -11.72 -6.30
C LYS A 106 18.46 -12.31 -5.92
N PHE A 107 18.55 -12.88 -4.73
CA PHE A 107 19.82 -13.29 -4.13
C PHE A 107 19.89 -14.80 -3.98
N GLY A 108 18.83 -15.42 -3.45
CA GLY A 108 18.74 -16.87 -3.28
C GLY A 108 19.62 -17.46 -2.17
N THR A 109 20.70 -16.78 -1.79
CA THR A 109 21.66 -17.24 -0.79
C THR A 109 21.94 -16.19 0.29
N LEU A 110 22.23 -16.68 1.50
CA LEU A 110 22.62 -15.83 2.63
C LEU A 110 23.95 -15.12 2.33
N PRO A 111 24.16 -13.90 2.88
CA PRO A 111 25.37 -13.14 2.62
C PRO A 111 26.60 -13.84 3.21
N ALA A 112 27.66 -14.02 2.41
CA ALA A 112 28.91 -14.64 2.81
C ALA A 112 29.80 -13.70 3.64
N ASP A 113 29.67 -12.38 3.43
CA ASP A 113 30.47 -11.36 4.10
C ASP A 113 29.67 -10.11 4.48
N ALA A 114 30.36 -9.13 5.10
CA ALA A 114 29.77 -7.86 5.52
C ALA A 114 29.30 -6.99 4.34
N ALA A 115 30.00 -7.04 3.21
CA ALA A 115 29.67 -6.26 2.02
C ALA A 115 28.38 -6.79 1.35
N GLU A 116 28.25 -8.12 1.23
CA GLU A 116 27.03 -8.78 0.77
C GLU A 116 25.87 -8.53 1.73
N ARG A 117 26.09 -8.62 3.04
CA ARG A 117 25.06 -8.30 4.03
C ARG A 117 24.53 -6.87 3.84
N ALA A 118 25.43 -5.90 3.66
CA ALA A 118 25.05 -4.51 3.41
C ALA A 118 24.30 -4.35 2.08
N LYS A 119 24.69 -5.08 1.03
CA LYS A 119 24.01 -5.10 -0.28
C LYS A 119 22.59 -5.65 -0.18
N GLN A 120 22.40 -6.80 0.46
CA GLN A 120 21.09 -7.44 0.61
C GLN A 120 20.18 -6.62 1.54
N THR A 121 20.73 -6.08 2.62
CA THR A 121 20.01 -5.17 3.55
C THR A 121 19.48 -3.94 2.80
N ARG A 122 20.34 -3.21 2.08
CA ARG A 122 19.92 -2.01 1.32
C ARG A 122 18.83 -2.34 0.32
N TYR A 123 18.92 -3.48 -0.36
CA TYR A 123 17.90 -3.88 -1.33
C TYR A 123 16.50 -4.03 -0.72
N LEU A 124 16.40 -4.68 0.45
CA LEU A 124 15.14 -4.86 1.16
C LEU A 124 14.66 -3.55 1.81
N MET A 125 15.58 -2.75 2.37
CA MET A 125 15.24 -1.43 2.90
C MET A 125 14.64 -0.50 1.83
N HIS A 126 15.21 -0.44 0.62
CA HIS A 126 14.66 0.35 -0.48
C HIS A 126 13.27 -0.11 -0.94
N ARG A 127 12.89 -1.35 -0.61
CA ARG A 127 11.54 -1.88 -0.84
C ARG A 127 10.59 -1.61 0.33
N GLY A 128 11.08 -1.07 1.43
CA GLY A 128 10.27 -0.71 2.58
C GLY A 128 10.02 -1.84 3.58
N PHE A 129 10.89 -2.86 3.61
CA PHE A 129 10.82 -3.89 4.64
C PHE A 129 11.40 -3.37 5.97
N ALA A 130 10.72 -3.68 7.07
CA ALA A 130 11.19 -3.30 8.41
C ALA A 130 12.53 -3.95 8.76
N GLY A 131 13.38 -3.24 9.50
CA GLY A 131 14.71 -3.75 9.89
C GLY A 131 14.66 -5.08 10.65
N GLY A 132 13.62 -5.31 11.45
CA GLY A 132 13.37 -6.59 12.10
C GLY A 132 13.16 -7.73 11.10
N VAL A 133 12.29 -7.53 10.11
CA VAL A 133 12.04 -8.50 9.03
C VAL A 133 13.32 -8.80 8.24
N ILE A 134 14.06 -7.76 7.87
CA ILE A 134 15.31 -7.90 7.13
C ILE A 134 16.31 -8.77 7.90
N ARG A 135 16.50 -8.52 9.20
CA ARG A 135 17.40 -9.32 10.03
C ARG A 135 17.02 -10.80 10.05
N ARG A 136 15.72 -11.11 10.10
CA ARG A 136 15.21 -12.50 10.10
C ARG A 136 15.47 -13.19 8.76
N VAL A 137 15.18 -12.50 7.64
CA VAL A 137 15.50 -13.01 6.28
C VAL A 137 17.00 -13.34 6.16
N LEU A 138 17.87 -12.43 6.60
CA LEU A 138 19.33 -12.59 6.48
C LEU A 138 19.95 -13.53 7.52
N ARG A 139 19.14 -14.11 8.42
CA ARG A 139 19.52 -15.22 9.30
C ARG A 139 19.05 -16.57 8.77
N GLY A 140 18.25 -16.59 7.69
CA GLY A 140 17.63 -17.79 7.16
C GLY A 140 16.42 -18.27 7.98
N GLU A 141 15.87 -17.43 8.87
CA GLU A 141 14.67 -17.79 9.64
C GLU A 141 13.48 -17.93 8.70
N GLY A 142 12.74 -19.05 8.80
CA GLY A 142 11.58 -19.38 7.96
C GLY A 142 11.92 -20.15 6.66
N ASN A 143 13.08 -20.81 6.62
CA ASN A 143 13.45 -21.77 5.56
C ASN A 143 13.09 -23.23 5.91
N GLU A 144 12.24 -23.45 6.91
CA GLU A 144 11.71 -24.76 7.30
C GLU A 144 10.54 -25.15 6.38
N GLN A 145 10.85 -25.64 5.17
CA GLN A 145 10.07 -26.64 4.40
C GLN A 145 10.68 -26.78 3.00
N GLU A 146 10.79 -28.03 2.54
CA GLU A 146 11.40 -28.56 1.31
C GLU A 146 12.86 -29.06 1.46
N GLU A 147 13.07 -30.01 2.38
CA GLU A 147 13.91 -31.18 2.11
C GLU A 147 12.95 -32.38 1.93
N GLU A 148 12.65 -32.73 0.68
CA GLU A 148 12.19 -34.07 0.26
C GLU A 148 13.11 -34.57 -0.87
#